data_AF-A0A7Y0KC50-F1
#
_entry.id   AF-A0A7Y0KC50-F1
#
_cell.length_a   1.000
_cell.length_b   1.000
_cell.length_c   1.000
_cell.angle_alpha   90.00
_cell.angle_beta   90.00
_cell.angle_gamma   90.00
#
_symmetry.space_group_name_H-M   'P 1'
#
loop_
_entity.id
_entity.type
_entity.pdbx_description
1 polymer ?
#
loop_
_entity_poly.entity_id
_entity_poly.type
_entity_poly.pdbx_seq_one_letter_code
_entity_poly.pdbx_strand_id
1 'polypeptide(L)' 'MAVMTKKELRKLEEYFYYVGYKNWYPFPQDLKKQLMDIYGKKPFPQEWNEQDIFEGSKKLIREYFKNNSN' A
#
# COMPACT_ATOMS: atom_id res chain seq x y z
N MET A 1 9.46 14.08 5.88
CA MET A 1 8.93 12.81 6.43
C MET A 1 7.45 12.69 6.13
N ALA A 2 7.06 11.64 5.40
CA ALA A 2 5.68 11.33 5.06
C ALA A 2 5.17 10.14 5.87
N VAL A 3 3.85 10.00 5.96
CA VAL A 3 3.16 8.81 6.46
C VAL A 3 2.00 8.49 5.53
N MET A 4 1.69 7.20 5.39
CA MET A 4 0.51 6.78 4.66
C MET A 4 -0.75 7.19 5.42
N THR A 5 -1.61 7.93 4.75
CA THR A 5 -2.95 8.26 5.24
C THR A 5 -3.98 7.38 4.56
N LYS A 6 -5.21 7.34 5.10
CA LYS A 6 -6.34 6.69 4.43
C LYS A 6 -6.58 7.22 3.01
N LYS A 7 -6.26 8.50 2.76
CA LYS A 7 -6.37 9.13 1.44
C LYS A 7 -5.34 8.57 0.47
N GLU A 8 -4.10 8.42 0.91
CA GLU A 8 -3.02 7.82 0.10
C GLU A 8 -3.28 6.33 -0.17
N LEU A 9 -3.79 5.60 0.82
CA LEU A 9 -4.22 4.21 0.63
C LEU A 9 -5.30 4.08 -0.46
N ARG A 10 -6.30 4.97 -0.45
CA ARG A 10 -7.34 5.00 -1.48
C ARG A 10 -6.78 5.32 -2.86
N LYS A 11 -5.84 6.27 -2.97
CA LYS A 11 -5.16 6.55 -4.25
C LYS A 11 -4.39 5.34 -4.77
N LEU A 12 -3.77 4.55 -3.90
CA LEU A 12 -3.12 3.29 -4.29
C LEU A 12 -4.13 2.28 -4.83
N GLU A 13 -5.28 2.10 -4.16
CA GLU A 13 -6.37 1.24 -4.66
C GLU A 13 -6.82 1.67 -6.07
N GLU A 14 -7.09 2.96 -6.25
CA GLU A 14 -7.49 3.54 -7.53
C GLU A 14 -6.39 3.38 -8.60
N TYR A 15 -5.13 3.61 -8.26
CA TYR A 15 -3.99 3.41 -9.16
C TYR A 15 -3.91 1.98 -9.69
N PHE A 16 -3.98 0.97 -8.82
CA PHE A 16 -3.92 -0.43 -9.23
C PHE A 16 -5.13 -0.83 -10.07
N TYR A 17 -6.32 -0.29 -9.75
CA TYR A 17 -7.51 -0.47 -10.57
C TYR A 17 -7.31 0.08 -12.00
N TYR A 18 -6.82 1.32 -12.13
CA TYR A 18 -6.59 1.96 -13.44
C TYR A 18 -5.49 1.30 -14.26
N VAL A 19 -4.46 0.74 -13.62
CA VAL A 19 -3.36 0.03 -14.30
C VAL A 19 -3.76 -1.39 -14.75
N GLY A 20 -4.96 -1.86 -14.39
CA GLY A 20 -5.54 -3.10 -14.93
C GLY A 20 -5.71 -4.23 -13.90
N TYR A 21 -5.31 -4.03 -12.65
CA TYR A 21 -5.51 -4.98 -11.55
C TYR A 21 -6.92 -4.84 -10.94
N LYS A 22 -7.96 -4.90 -11.79
CA LYS A 22 -9.35 -4.66 -11.37
C LYS A 22 -9.82 -5.59 -10.25
N ASN A 23 -9.38 -6.86 -10.28
CA ASN A 23 -9.72 -7.87 -9.28
C ASN A 23 -9.04 -7.63 -7.92
N TRP A 24 -8.08 -6.72 -7.84
CA TRP A 24 -7.46 -6.33 -6.58
C TRP A 24 -8.26 -5.23 -5.88
N TYR A 25 -9.22 -4.61 -6.56
CA TYR A 25 -10.04 -3.54 -6.02
C TYR A 25 -11.38 -4.07 -5.47
N PRO A 26 -11.80 -3.64 -4.26
CA PRO A 26 -10.99 -2.92 -3.27
C PRO A 26 -9.93 -3.86 -2.65
N PHE A 27 -8.86 -3.30 -2.08
CA PHE A 27 -7.85 -4.13 -1.41
C PHE A 27 -8.48 -4.88 -0.23
N PRO A 28 -8.06 -6.14 0.02
CA PRO A 28 -8.42 -6.89 1.22
C PRO A 28 -8.09 -6.13 2.51
N GLN A 29 -8.92 -6.34 3.53
CA GLN A 29 -8.84 -5.59 4.80
C GLN A 29 -7.53 -5.81 5.54
N ASP A 30 -6.99 -7.02 5.48
CA ASP A 30 -5.71 -7.42 6.04
C ASP A 30 -4.53 -6.74 5.32
N LEU A 31 -4.55 -6.67 3.99
CA LEU A 31 -3.56 -5.89 3.22
C LEU A 31 -3.59 -4.40 3.61
N LYS A 32 -4.79 -3.82 3.73
CA LYS A 32 -4.96 -2.42 4.18
C LYS A 32 -4.37 -2.20 5.56
N LYS A 33 -4.62 -3.13 6.49
CA LYS A 33 -4.07 -3.06 7.85
C LYS A 33 -2.55 -3.16 7.83
N GLN A 34 -1.99 -4.08 7.06
CA GLN A 34 -0.54 -4.24 6.92
C GLN A 34 0.13 -2.95 6.39
N LEU A 35 -0.44 -2.34 5.35
CA LEU A 35 0.06 -1.08 4.80
C LEU A 35 0.01 0.07 5.84
N MET A 36 -1.09 0.19 6.59
CA MET A 36 -1.22 1.23 7.62
C MET A 36 -0.35 0.98 8.85
N ASP A 37 -0.08 -0.27 9.21
CA ASP A 37 0.82 -0.62 10.30
C ASP A 37 2.28 -0.32 9.93
N ILE A 38 2.67 -0.56 8.67
CA ILE A 38 4.04 -0.33 8.19
C ILE A 38 4.29 1.11 7.78
N TYR A 39 3.31 1.85 7.24
CA TYR A 39 3.54 3.20 6.70
C TYR A 39 2.73 4.30 7.41
N GLY A 40 1.75 3.95 8.24
CA GLY A 40 0.81 4.90 8.86
C GLY A 40 1.16 5.36 10.28
N LYS A 41 2.22 4.83 10.91
CA LYS A 41 2.61 5.15 12.30
C LYS A 41 3.97 5.85 12.36
N LYS A 42 4.11 6.90 13.18
CA LYS A 42 5.42 7.44 13.62
C LYS A 42 5.84 6.78 14.94
N PRO A 43 7.15 6.66 15.28
CA PRO A 43 8.31 7.19 14.56
C PRO A 43 9.08 6.07 13.83
N PHE A 44 9.20 6.19 12.51
CA PHE A 44 10.19 5.39 11.78
C PHE A 44 11.59 5.83 12.20
N PRO A 45 12.55 4.91 12.37
CA PRO A 45 13.95 5.26 12.59
C PRO A 45 14.58 5.97 11.37
N GLN A 46 13.90 5.96 10.23
CA GLN A 46 14.37 6.50 8.96
C GLN A 46 13.33 7.47 8.40
N GLU A 47 13.78 8.60 7.85
CA GLU A 47 12.90 9.60 7.25
C GLU A 47 12.40 9.13 5.89
N TRP A 48 11.22 8.50 5.86
CA TRP A 48 10.63 8.09 4.59
C TRP A 48 10.01 9.31 3.91
N ASN A 49 10.28 9.45 2.62
CA ASN A 49 9.57 10.40 1.77
C ASN A 49 8.33 9.72 1.14
N GLU A 50 7.53 10.49 0.40
CA GLU A 50 6.32 9.97 -0.23
C GLU A 50 6.63 8.89 -1.28
N GLN A 51 7.76 9.01 -1.98
CA GLN A 51 8.21 8.05 -2.99
C GLN A 51 8.61 6.70 -2.37
N ASP A 52 9.31 6.71 -1.23
CA ASP A 52 9.69 5.50 -0.50
C ASP A 52 8.45 4.71 -0.07
N ILE A 53 7.46 5.41 0.50
CA ILE A 53 6.17 4.82 0.89
C ILE A 53 5.46 4.26 -0.33
N PHE A 54 5.42 4.98 -1.44
CA PHE A 54 4.72 4.57 -2.65
C PHE A 54 5.34 3.32 -3.28
N GLU A 55 6.65 3.30 -3.50
CA GLU A 55 7.34 2.15 -4.10
C GLU A 55 7.35 0.94 -3.14
N GLY A 56 7.56 1.17 -1.85
CA GLY A 56 7.45 0.13 -0.82
C GLY A 56 6.05 -0.49 -0.77
N SER A 57 5.01 0.33 -0.88
CA SER A 57 3.62 -0.15 -0.93
C SER A 57 3.35 -0.98 -2.17
N LYS A 58 3.80 -0.55 -3.35
CA LYS A 58 3.61 -1.31 -4.60
C LYS A 58 4.24 -2.69 -4.55
N LYS A 59 5.45 -2.81 -3.97
CA LYS A 59 6.12 -4.09 -3.79
C LYS A 59 5.30 -5.01 -2.89
N LEU A 60 4.88 -4.52 -1.73
CA LEU A 60 4.11 -5.29 -0.75
C LEU A 60 2.75 -5.75 -1.31
N ILE A 61 2.03 -4.87 -2.01
CA ILE A 61 0.75 -5.19 -2.67
C ILE A 61 0.94 -6.31 -3.69
N ARG A 62 1.97 -6.22 -4.55
CA ARG A 62 2.25 -7.26 -5.57
C ARG A 62 2.59 -8.60 -4.93
N GLU A 63 3.41 -8.61 -3.88
CA GLU A 63 3.77 -9.83 -3.14
C GLU A 63 2.55 -10.46 -2.48
N TYR A 64 1.70 -9.65 -1.84
CA TYR A 64 0.45 -10.10 -1.23
C TYR A 64 -0.44 -10.85 -2.23
N PHE A 65 -0.72 -10.25 -3.40
CA PHE A 65 -1.58 -10.88 -4.39
C PHE A 65 -0.91 -12.05 -5.12
N LYS A 66 0.42 -12.05 -5.25
CA LYS A 66 1.15 -13.20 -5.80
C LYS A 66 1.06 -14.42 -4.88
N ASN A 67 1.17 -14.22 -3.56
CA ASN A 67 1.13 -15.30 -2.58
C ASN A 67 -0.30 -15.84 -2.33
N ASN A 68 -1.31 -14.99 -2.49
CA ASN A 68 -2.73 -15.35 -2.30
C ASN A 68 -3.45 -15.78 -3.61
N SER A 69 -2.73 -15.91 -4.73
CA SER A 69 -3.30 -16.37 -6.00
C SER A 69 -3.25 -17.90 -6.19
N ASN A 70 -3.11 -18.66 -5.11
CA ASN A 70 -3.19 -20.13 -5.09
C ASN A 70 -4.63 -20.60 -4.90
#